data_AF-A0A2N2LVF3-F1
#
_entry.id   AF-A0A2N2LVF3-F1
#
_cell.length_a   1.000
_cell.length_b   1.000
_cell.length_c   1.000
_cell.angle_alpha   90.00
_cell.angle_beta   90.00
_cell.angle_gamma   90.00
#
_symmetry.space_group_name_H-M   'P 1'
#
loop_
_entity.id
_entity.type
_entity.pdbx_description
1 polymer ?
#
loop_
_entity_poly.entity_id
_entity_poly.type
_entity_poly.pdbx_seq_one_letter_code
_entity_poly.pdbx_strand_id
1 'polypeptide(L)'
;MPSAPLKPCTYPGCARLVSSGRCEDHPLAIQATRDPERQKLYDRKWQRRRRLHLSASPWCAECLRHDVYTAATDVHHLVPHRGNRTVFMTSPLESLCHECHSRITQAEGRGGLKVFDRRVSSAGGHPRENLSQCEESA
;
A
#
# COMPACT_ATOMS: atom_id res chain seq x y z
N MET A 1 12.66 50.34 1.78
CA MET A 1 11.44 49.56 2.08
C MET A 1 11.50 49.16 3.55
N PRO A 2 10.50 49.46 4.39
CA PRO A 2 10.52 49.04 5.79
C PRO A 2 10.36 47.51 5.91
N SER A 3 11.08 46.88 6.84
CA SER A 3 10.95 45.45 7.12
C SER A 3 9.62 45.15 7.80
N ALA A 4 9.05 43.97 7.52
CA ALA A 4 7.81 43.54 8.15
C ALA A 4 7.97 43.42 9.69
N PRO A 5 6.93 43.77 10.47
CA PRO A 5 6.95 43.60 11.92
C PRO A 5 6.99 42.11 12.31
N LEU A 6 7.62 41.81 13.45
CA LEU A 6 7.67 40.46 14.01
C LEU A 6 6.27 39.99 14.42
N LYS A 7 6.00 38.70 14.24
CA LYS A 7 4.71 38.06 14.52
C LYS A 7 4.86 37.03 15.64
N PRO A 8 3.81 36.74 16.42
CA PRO A 8 3.87 35.66 17.40
C PRO A 8 4.05 34.30 16.73
N CYS A 9 4.71 33.39 17.44
CA CYS A 9 4.88 32.00 17.08
C CYS A 9 3.54 31.32 16.75
N THR A 10 3.51 30.48 15.71
CA THR A 10 2.29 29.74 15.31
C THR A 10 1.96 28.55 16.22
N TYR A 11 2.80 28.23 17.21
CA TYR A 11 2.52 27.16 18.17
C TYR A 11 1.44 27.60 19.19
N PRO A 12 0.41 26.77 19.45
CA PRO A 12 -0.68 27.15 20.35
C PRO A 12 -0.14 27.46 21.75
N GLY A 13 -0.40 28.69 22.23
CA GLY A 13 0.03 29.15 23.55
C GLY A 13 1.43 29.78 23.62
N CYS A 14 2.14 29.93 22.49
CA CYS A 14 3.47 30.58 22.47
C CYS A 14 3.39 32.05 22.03
N ALA A 15 3.76 32.98 22.91
CA ALA A 15 3.78 34.43 22.62
C ALA A 15 5.13 34.95 22.08
N ARG A 16 6.10 34.05 21.79
CA ARG A 16 7.44 34.45 21.36
C ARG A 16 7.38 35.05 19.94
N LEU A 17 8.03 36.21 19.76
CA LEU A 17 8.05 36.95 18.50
C LEU A 17 9.10 36.36 17.55
N VAL A 18 8.69 36.08 16.32
CA VAL A 18 9.51 35.50 15.25
C VAL A 18 9.32 36.28 13.95
N SER A 19 10.29 36.19 13.05
CA SER A 19 10.17 36.75 11.69
C SER A 19 9.09 36.03 10.88
N SER A 20 8.96 34.70 11.07
CA SER A 20 7.89 33.88 10.50
C SER A 20 7.82 32.50 11.19
N GLY A 21 6.64 31.90 11.25
CA GLY A 21 6.47 30.48 11.61
C GLY A 21 6.57 30.19 13.11
N ARG A 22 7.43 29.23 13.48
CA ARG A 22 7.61 28.75 14.86
C ARG A 22 8.98 29.18 15.42
N CYS A 23 9.06 29.37 16.74
CA CYS A 23 10.31 29.71 17.44
C CYS A 23 11.22 28.48 17.63
N GLU A 24 12.46 28.71 18.05
CA GLU A 24 13.46 27.66 18.32
C GLU A 24 12.99 26.62 19.36
N ASP A 25 12.18 27.05 20.33
CA ASP A 25 11.56 26.17 21.34
C ASP A 25 10.48 25.24 20.74
N HIS A 26 9.98 25.56 19.54
CA HIS A 26 8.94 24.81 18.84
C HIS A 26 9.38 24.47 17.42
N PRO A 27 10.42 23.63 17.24
CA PRO A 27 10.92 23.31 15.92
C PRO A 27 9.79 22.73 15.06
N LEU A 28 9.72 23.18 13.80
CA LEU A 28 8.92 22.47 12.82
C LEU A 28 9.48 21.05 12.71
N ALA A 29 8.61 20.05 12.79
CA ALA A 29 9.03 18.68 12.54
C ALA A 29 9.67 18.63 11.15
N ILE A 30 10.97 18.34 11.10
CA ILE A 30 11.66 18.14 9.83
C ILE A 30 10.96 16.95 9.17
N GLN A 31 10.20 17.23 8.10
CA GLN A 31 9.59 16.17 7.33
C GLN A 31 10.75 15.34 6.76
N ALA A 32 10.80 14.05 7.12
CA ALA A 32 11.76 13.13 6.54
C ALA A 32 11.63 13.21 5.01
N THR A 33 12.66 13.71 4.35
CA THR A 33 12.67 13.78 2.90
C THR A 33 12.60 12.36 2.35
N ARG A 34 11.66 12.12 1.43
CA ARG A 34 11.54 10.80 0.78
C ARG A 34 12.84 10.50 0.05
N ASP A 35 13.49 9.40 0.40
CA ASP A 35 14.72 8.92 -0.24
C ASP A 35 14.58 8.92 -1.77
N PRO A 36 15.38 9.72 -2.50
CA PRO A 36 15.29 9.82 -3.96
C PRO A 36 15.60 8.50 -4.67
N GLU A 37 16.44 7.62 -4.09
CA GLU A 37 16.71 6.30 -4.66
C GLU A 37 15.47 5.41 -4.63
N ARG A 38 14.67 5.48 -3.56
CA ARG A 38 13.38 4.77 -3.50
C ARG A 38 12.39 5.27 -4.54
N GLN A 39 12.39 6.56 -4.85
CA GLN A 39 11.49 7.12 -5.87
C GLN A 39 11.81 6.59 -7.27
N LYS A 40 13.10 6.34 -7.58
CA LYS A 40 13.53 5.77 -8.86
C LYS A 40 12.99 4.36 -9.13
N LEU A 41 12.57 3.63 -8.10
CA LEU A 41 11.95 2.30 -8.25
C LEU A 41 10.57 2.37 -8.94
N TYR A 42 9.84 3.48 -8.76
CA TYR A 42 8.47 3.66 -9.27
C TYR A 42 8.45 4.17 -10.72
N ASP A 43 9.19 3.49 -11.59
CA ASP A 43 9.36 3.86 -12.99
C ASP A 43 8.19 3.43 -13.91
N ARG A 44 8.33 3.66 -15.22
CA ARG A 44 7.33 3.25 -16.23
C ARG A 44 7.15 1.73 -16.32
N LYS A 45 8.19 0.95 -16.04
CA LYS A 45 8.10 -0.53 -16.04
C LYS A 45 7.23 -0.98 -14.87
N TRP A 46 7.41 -0.39 -13.69
CA TRP A 46 6.54 -0.60 -12.55
C TRP A 46 5.10 -0.23 -12.85
N GLN A 47 4.85 0.94 -13.44
CA GLN A 47 3.48 1.36 -13.80
C GLN A 47 2.80 0.35 -14.73
N ARG A 48 3.52 -0.19 -15.72
CA ARG A 48 3.00 -1.24 -16.62
C ARG A 48 2.68 -2.52 -15.85
N ARG A 49 3.62 -2.99 -15.03
CA ARG A 49 3.44 -4.20 -14.20
C ARG A 49 2.23 -4.09 -13.27
N ARG A 50 2.10 -2.96 -12.56
CA ARG A 50 0.97 -2.65 -11.69
C ARG A 50 -0.36 -2.72 -12.43
N ARG A 51 -0.44 -2.11 -13.62
CA ARG A 51 -1.67 -2.12 -14.43
C ARG A 51 -2.04 -3.55 -14.86
N LEU A 52 -1.08 -4.31 -15.38
CA LEU A 52 -1.32 -5.70 -15.77
C LEU A 52 -1.80 -6.57 -14.61
N HIS A 53 -1.19 -6.41 -13.43
CA HIS A 53 -1.60 -7.13 -12.23
C HIS A 53 -3.03 -6.78 -11.80
N LEU A 54 -3.37 -5.48 -11.73
CA LEU A 54 -4.73 -5.05 -11.36
C LEU A 54 -5.79 -5.48 -12.38
N SER A 55 -5.45 -5.53 -13.68
CA SER A 55 -6.36 -6.05 -14.70
C SER A 55 -6.61 -7.56 -14.55
N ALA A 56 -5.59 -8.33 -14.16
CA ALA A 56 -5.73 -9.77 -13.95
C ALA A 56 -6.38 -10.12 -12.59
N SER A 57 -6.24 -9.24 -11.60
CA SER A 57 -6.77 -9.42 -10.25
C SER A 57 -7.47 -8.14 -9.80
N PRO A 58 -8.72 -7.91 -10.24
CA PRO A 58 -9.43 -6.65 -10.01
C PRO A 58 -10.03 -6.51 -8.60
N TRP A 59 -9.99 -7.56 -7.77
CA TRP A 59 -10.58 -7.59 -6.44
C TRP A 59 -9.53 -7.54 -5.34
N CYS A 60 -9.89 -6.91 -4.21
CA CYS A 60 -9.08 -6.87 -3.01
C CYS A 60 -8.97 -8.28 -2.40
N ALA A 61 -7.75 -8.81 -2.31
CA ALA A 61 -7.51 -10.14 -1.77
C ALA A 61 -7.93 -10.28 -0.29
N GLU A 62 -7.75 -9.22 0.51
CA GLU A 62 -8.18 -9.24 1.92
C GLU A 62 -9.70 -9.24 2.04
N CYS A 63 -10.40 -8.33 1.33
CA CYS A 63 -11.86 -8.29 1.38
C CYS A 63 -12.48 -9.61 0.88
N LEU A 64 -11.89 -10.22 -0.15
CA LEU A 64 -12.36 -11.49 -0.70
C LEU A 64 -12.24 -12.65 0.31
N ARG A 65 -11.27 -12.62 1.24
CA ARG A 65 -11.18 -13.60 2.34
C ARG A 65 -12.37 -13.53 3.31
N HIS A 66 -13.05 -12.39 3.36
CA HIS A 66 -14.25 -12.17 4.16
C HIS A 66 -15.53 -12.20 3.31
N ASP A 67 -15.46 -12.78 2.10
CA ASP A 67 -16.56 -12.84 1.11
C ASP A 67 -17.09 -11.47 0.66
N VAL A 68 -16.26 -10.41 0.77
CA VAL A 68 -16.59 -9.05 0.34
C VAL A 68 -15.89 -8.73 -0.98
N TYR A 69 -16.68 -8.38 -2.00
CA TYR A 69 -16.17 -7.99 -3.32
C TYR A 69 -15.91 -6.49 -3.36
N THR A 70 -14.66 -6.09 -3.09
CA THR A 70 -14.22 -4.69 -3.20
C THR A 70 -13.18 -4.56 -4.31
N ALA A 71 -13.35 -3.58 -5.18
CA ALA A 71 -12.38 -3.33 -6.25
C ALA A 71 -10.99 -2.97 -5.68
N ALA A 72 -9.95 -3.58 -6.23
CA ALA A 72 -8.58 -3.28 -5.89
C ALA A 72 -8.14 -1.97 -6.56
N THR A 73 -7.65 -1.04 -5.75
CA THR A 73 -7.10 0.24 -6.22
C THR A 73 -5.59 0.23 -6.21
N ASP A 74 -5.00 -0.56 -5.32
CA ASP A 74 -3.59 -0.54 -4.95
C ASP A 74 -2.97 -1.93 -4.99
N VAL A 75 -1.64 -1.96 -5.04
CA VAL A 75 -0.87 -3.20 -5.14
C VAL A 75 0.18 -3.21 -4.05
N HIS A 76 0.16 -4.25 -3.23
CA HIS A 76 1.14 -4.48 -2.16
C HIS A 76 2.20 -5.49 -2.58
N HIS A 77 3.43 -5.30 -2.10
CA HIS A 77 4.48 -6.30 -2.26
C HIS A 77 4.37 -7.32 -1.13
N LEU A 78 4.20 -8.62 -1.45
CA LEU A 78 4.20 -9.66 -0.41
C LEU A 78 5.56 -9.77 0.26
N VAL A 79 6.63 -9.62 -0.52
CA VAL A 79 8.02 -9.67 -0.03
C VAL A 79 8.56 -8.25 0.10
N PRO A 80 9.00 -7.82 1.30
CA PRO A 80 9.56 -6.50 1.50
C PRO A 80 10.89 -6.36 0.73
N HIS A 81 10.92 -5.47 -0.25
CA HIS A 81 12.08 -5.29 -1.12
C HIS A 81 13.24 -4.52 -0.47
N ARG A 82 13.01 -3.77 0.62
CA ARG A 82 14.03 -2.97 1.36
C ARG A 82 14.92 -2.09 0.45
N GLY A 83 14.39 -1.64 -0.69
CA GLY A 83 15.12 -0.85 -1.68
C GLY A 83 15.83 -1.65 -2.78
N ASN A 84 15.87 -2.98 -2.70
CA ASN A 84 16.43 -3.82 -3.77
C ASN A 84 15.52 -3.81 -5.00
N ARG A 85 16.03 -3.31 -6.13
CA ARG A 85 15.27 -3.16 -7.37
C ARG A 85 14.83 -4.48 -8.01
N THR A 86 15.67 -5.50 -7.91
CA THR A 86 15.33 -6.83 -8.47
C THR A 86 14.16 -7.41 -7.71
N VAL A 87 14.23 -7.42 -6.38
CA VAL A 87 13.14 -7.92 -5.52
C VAL A 87 11.87 -7.09 -5.73
N PHE A 88 11.98 -5.76 -5.84
CA PHE A 88 10.84 -4.90 -6.14
C PHE A 88 10.14 -5.30 -7.44
N MET A 89 10.89 -5.60 -8.52
CA MET A 89 10.32 -5.93 -9.82
C MET A 89 9.88 -7.38 -10.00
N THR A 90 10.41 -8.33 -9.23
CA THR A 90 10.09 -9.78 -9.39
C THR A 90 9.21 -10.35 -8.29
N SER A 91 9.16 -9.71 -7.12
CA SER A 91 8.41 -10.25 -5.97
C SER A 91 6.91 -10.33 -6.23
N PRO A 92 6.21 -11.36 -5.71
CA PRO A 92 4.76 -11.45 -5.84
C PRO A 92 4.05 -10.21 -5.34
N LEU A 93 2.98 -9.86 -6.04
CA LEU A 93 2.13 -8.70 -5.76
C LEU A 93 0.75 -9.16 -5.30
N GLU A 94 0.10 -8.36 -4.45
CA GLU A 94 -1.27 -8.56 -3.98
C GLU A 94 -2.12 -7.33 -4.31
N SER A 95 -3.26 -7.56 -4.97
CA SER A 95 -4.29 -6.56 -5.22
C SER A 95 -5.07 -6.24 -3.95
N LEU A 96 -5.13 -4.97 -3.54
CA LEU A 96 -5.82 -4.52 -2.34
C LEU A 96 -6.63 -3.24 -2.61
N CYS A 97 -7.68 -3.03 -1.82
CA CYS A 97 -8.32 -1.72 -1.72
C CYS A 97 -7.45 -0.77 -0.88
N HIS A 98 -7.66 0.52 -1.05
CA HIS A 98 -6.88 1.57 -0.36
C HIS A 98 -6.86 1.40 1.17
N GLU A 99 -8.00 1.00 1.75
CA GLU A 99 -8.17 0.84 3.19
C GLU A 99 -7.34 -0.34 3.74
N CYS A 100 -7.43 -1.51 3.11
CA CYS A 100 -6.65 -2.69 3.47
C CYS A 100 -5.15 -2.44 3.26
N HIS A 101 -4.77 -1.79 2.15
CA HIS A 101 -3.38 -1.45 1.87
C HIS A 101 -2.79 -0.51 2.95
N SER A 102 -3.56 0.50 3.37
CA SER A 102 -3.16 1.44 4.42
C SER A 102 -3.00 0.77 5.78
N ARG A 103 -3.93 -0.14 6.15
CA ARG A 103 -3.83 -0.94 7.37
C ARG A 103 -2.57 -1.80 7.39
N ILE A 104 -2.28 -2.51 6.30
CA ILE A 104 -1.09 -3.37 6.20
C ILE A 104 0.19 -2.54 6.29
N THR A 105 0.28 -1.43 5.56
CA THR A 105 1.45 -0.54 5.62
C THR A 105 1.71 -0.03 7.03
N GLN A 106 0.64 0.33 7.76
CA GLN A 106 0.76 0.79 9.14
C GLN A 106 1.19 -0.34 10.09
N ALA A 107 0.68 -1.55 9.90
CA ALA A 107 1.08 -2.73 10.66
C ALA A 107 2.56 -3.08 10.43
N GLU A 108 3.02 -3.08 9.18
CA GLU A 108 4.42 -3.32 8.82
C GLU A 108 5.36 -2.26 9.42
N GLY A 109 4.96 -0.98 9.39
CA GLY A 109 5.72 0.11 10.01
C GLY A 109 5.86 0.01 11.53
N ARG A 110 4.95 -0.71 12.19
CA ARG A 110 4.96 -0.97 13.65
C ARG A 110 5.67 -2.28 14.02
N GLY A 111 6.28 -2.98 13.06
CA GLY A 111 6.90 -4.29 13.29
C GLY A 111 5.92 -5.46 13.40
N GLY A 112 4.65 -5.26 13.02
CA GLY A 112 3.66 -6.32 12.97
C GLY A 112 3.99 -7.33 11.88
N LEU A 113 4.24 -8.58 12.25
CA LEU A 113 4.27 -9.68 11.29
C LEU A 113 2.93 -9.75 10.56
N LYS A 114 2.98 -10.02 9.26
CA LYS A 114 1.83 -10.50 8.51
C LYS A 114 1.33 -11.74 9.25
N VAL A 115 0.21 -11.61 9.96
CA VAL A 115 -0.58 -12.77 10.34
C VAL A 115 -1.10 -13.30 9.01
N PHE A 116 -0.31 -14.16 8.37
CA PHE A 116 -0.79 -15.12 7.39
C PHE A 116 -1.77 -15.99 8.17
N ASP A 117 -3.00 -15.50 8.38
CA ASP A 117 -4.08 -16.34 8.89
C ASP A 117 -4.39 -17.32 7.77
N ARG A 118 -3.63 -18.41 7.75
CA ARG A 118 -3.76 -19.54 6.85
C ARG A 118 -4.95 -20.38 7.30
N ARG A 119 -6.11 -19.75 7.55
CA ARG A 119 -7.40 -20.44 7.67
C ARG A 119 -7.88 -20.89 6.29
N VAL A 120 -7.12 -21.80 5.70
CA VAL A 120 -7.65 -22.76 4.73
C VAL A 120 -7.65 -24.13 5.41
N SER A 121 -8.85 -24.59 5.75
CA SER A 121 -9.35 -25.97 5.95
C SER A 121 -10.66 -25.80 6.74
N SER A 122 -11.86 -26.20 6.32
CA SER A 122 -12.30 -27.32 5.48
C SER A 122 -13.82 -27.22 5.20
N ALA A 123 -14.26 -27.85 4.11
CA ALA A 123 -15.62 -28.33 3.80
C ALA A 123 -16.55 -27.42 2.96
N GLY A 124 -16.58 -27.73 1.65
CA GLY A 124 -17.61 -27.34 0.70
C GLY A 124 -17.46 -28.17 -0.56
N GLY A 125 -17.78 -29.47 -0.48
CA GLY A 125 -17.64 -30.41 -1.58
C GLY A 125 -18.64 -30.12 -2.70
N HIS A 126 -18.14 -30.00 -3.94
CA HIS A 126 -18.97 -30.19 -5.12
C HIS A 126 -18.89 -31.66 -5.55
N PRO A 127 -20.02 -32.38 -5.62
CA PRO A 127 -20.03 -33.72 -6.16
C PRO A 127 -19.69 -33.66 -7.65
N ARG A 128 -18.68 -34.46 -8.03
CA ARG A 128 -18.44 -34.84 -9.41
C ARG A 128 -19.48 -35.89 -9.77
N GLU A 129 -20.41 -35.54 -10.64
CA GLU A 129 -21.18 -36.52 -11.40
C GLU A 129 -20.70 -36.51 -12.84
N ASN A 130 -20.30 -37.70 -13.27
CA ASN A 130 -19.68 -38.07 -14.52
C ASN A 130 -20.77 -38.71 -15.39
N LEU A 131 -20.91 -38.34 -16.67
CA LEU A 131 -21.69 -38.96 -17.78
C LEU A 131 -22.04 -37.81 -18.75
N SER A 132 -21.78 -37.81 -20.05
CA SER A 132 -21.73 -38.88 -21.03
C SER A 132 -20.89 -38.41 -22.22
N GLN A 133 -20.11 -39.33 -22.78
CA GLN A 133 -19.56 -39.22 -24.12
C GLN A 133 -20.71 -39.12 -25.13
N CYS A 134 -20.62 -38.18 -26.06
CA CYS A 134 -21.24 -38.27 -27.39
C CYS A 134 -20.16 -37.89 -28.38
N GLU A 135 -19.51 -38.90 -28.94
CA GLU A 135 -18.59 -38.75 -30.07
C GLU A 135 -19.43 -38.43 -31.31
N GLU A 136 -19.29 -37.22 -31.83
CA GLU A 136 -19.59 -36.90 -33.22
C GLU A 136 -18.42 -37.40 -34.07
N SER A 137 -18.69 -38.33 -34.99
CA SER A 137 -17.84 -38.60 -36.13
C SER A 137 -18.73 -38.83 -37.34
N ALA A 138 -18.52 -37.96 -38.33
CA ALA A 138 -19.06 -38.03 -39.69
C ALA A 138 -18.34 -39.09 -40.52
#